data_AF-A0A293MGA7-F1
#
_entry.id   AF-A0A293MGA7-F1
#
_cell.length_a   1.000
_cell.length_b   1.000
_cell.length_c   1.000
_cell.angle_alpha   90.00
_cell.angle_beta   90.00
_cell.angle_gamma   90.00
#
_symmetry.space_group_name_H-M   'P 1'
#
loop_
_entity.id
_entity.type
_entity.pdbx_description
1 polymer ?
#
loop_
_entity_poly.entity_id
_entity_poly.type
_entity_poly.pdbx_seq_one_letter_code
_entity_poly.pdbx_strand_id
1 'polypeptide(L)'
;MCFSVTLLREITPFDVPGQDLKPVLQRAINVKWQESWEQQHNNKLRLVKPRAGQCTQSFPNRLREVLSSRLKIGHTFLMHKFLLHWEEPPECAHCKTTLSVIHILITCPLHENHRQHHFAALYKYALPLHPALLLGDEPLIPFKSVFKFLLDTGCMKHM
;
A
#
# COMPACT_ATOMS: atom_id res chain seq x y z
N MET A 1 47.98 -44.23 17.28
CA MET A 1 46.58 -44.26 16.80
C MET A 1 45.99 -42.86 16.96
N CYS A 2 45.81 -42.13 15.87
CA CYS A 2 44.92 -40.97 15.82
C CYS A 2 44.37 -40.90 14.40
N PHE A 3 43.08 -41.15 14.28
CA PHE A 3 42.37 -41.21 13.01
C PHE A 3 42.30 -39.81 12.40
N SER A 4 42.89 -39.66 11.22
CA SER A 4 42.60 -38.53 10.33
C SER A 4 41.17 -38.70 9.84
N VAL A 5 40.20 -38.08 10.52
CA VAL A 5 38.86 -37.90 9.97
C VAL A 5 38.91 -36.65 9.10
N THR A 6 39.34 -36.86 7.86
CA THR A 6 39.12 -35.91 6.78
C THR A 6 37.60 -35.79 6.63
N LEU A 7 37.02 -34.70 7.15
CA LEU A 7 35.65 -34.31 6.85
C LEU A 7 35.55 -34.14 5.34
N LEU A 8 35.11 -35.20 4.66
CA LEU A 8 34.63 -35.11 3.29
C LEU A 8 33.47 -34.11 3.36
N ARG A 9 33.76 -32.88 2.92
CA ARG A 9 32.72 -31.97 2.47
C ARG A 9 31.88 -32.79 1.51
N GLU A 10 30.62 -33.05 1.86
CA GLU A 10 29.65 -33.55 0.90
C GLU A 10 29.61 -32.52 -0.23
N ILE A 11 30.30 -32.85 -1.32
CA ILE A 11 30.28 -32.07 -2.55
C ILE A 11 28.87 -32.28 -3.08
N THR A 12 28.00 -31.31 -2.83
CA THR A 12 26.80 -31.16 -3.64
C THR A 12 27.21 -31.25 -5.11
N PRO A 13 26.50 -31.96 -5.99
CA PRO A 13 26.94 -32.27 -7.35
C PRO A 13 27.06 -31.05 -8.29
N PHE A 14 26.97 -29.84 -7.74
CA PHE A 14 27.13 -28.57 -8.42
C PHE A 14 28.29 -27.79 -7.78
N ASP A 15 29.31 -27.45 -8.58
CA ASP A 15 30.42 -26.55 -8.25
C ASP A 15 29.99 -25.08 -8.15
N VAL A 16 28.80 -24.82 -7.60
CA VAL A 16 28.28 -23.45 -7.45
C VAL A 16 28.34 -23.07 -5.97
N PRO A 17 29.20 -22.11 -5.59
CA PRO A 17 29.21 -21.57 -4.24
C PRO A 17 27.80 -21.17 -3.80
N GLY A 18 27.40 -21.57 -2.58
CA GLY A 18 26.06 -21.25 -2.08
C GLY A 18 25.75 -19.74 -2.04
N GLN A 19 26.77 -18.87 -2.04
CA GLN A 19 26.62 -17.42 -2.18
C GLN A 19 26.03 -17.02 -3.54
N ASP A 20 26.38 -17.73 -4.61
CA ASP A 20 25.88 -17.47 -5.97
C ASP A 20 24.44 -17.97 -6.14
N LEU A 21 24.03 -18.98 -5.35
CA LEU A 21 22.64 -19.48 -5.32
C LEU A 21 21.68 -18.54 -4.58
N LYS A 22 22.15 -17.80 -3.57
CA LYS A 22 21.32 -16.87 -2.78
C LYS A 22 20.51 -15.88 -3.63
N PRO A 23 21.12 -15.10 -4.55
CA PRO A 23 20.37 -14.14 -5.36
C PRO A 23 19.38 -14.84 -6.31
N VAL A 24 19.71 -16.03 -6.80
CA VAL A 24 18.82 -16.83 -7.66
C VAL A 24 17.58 -17.27 -6.88
N LEU A 25 17.78 -17.82 -5.68
CA LEU A 25 16.69 -18.24 -4.79
C LEU A 25 15.82 -17.06 -4.36
N GLN A 26 16.42 -15.94 -3.96
CA GLN A 26 15.68 -14.72 -3.60
C GLN A 26 14.83 -14.22 -4.76
N ARG A 27 15.37 -14.24 -5.99
CA ARG A 27 14.62 -13.86 -7.19
C ARG A 27 13.44 -14.81 -7.42
N ALA A 28 13.65 -16.12 -7.32
CA ALA A 28 12.59 -17.11 -7.49
C ALA A 28 11.48 -16.95 -6.44
N ILE A 29 11.84 -16.72 -5.18
CA ILE A 29 10.90 -16.46 -4.09
C ILE A 29 10.11 -15.18 -4.38
N ASN A 30 10.76 -14.09 -4.78
CA ASN A 30 10.10 -12.82 -5.08
C ASN A 30 9.15 -12.93 -6.27
N VAL A 31 9.52 -13.69 -7.31
CA VAL A 31 8.63 -13.97 -8.46
C VAL A 31 7.40 -14.73 -7.98
N LYS A 32 7.56 -15.80 -7.19
CA LYS A 32 6.43 -16.56 -6.64
C LYS A 32 5.56 -15.74 -5.71
N TRP A 33 6.16 -14.86 -4.91
CA TRP A 33 5.41 -13.95 -4.06
C TRP A 33 4.60 -12.94 -4.88
N GLN A 34 5.18 -12.37 -5.94
CA GLN A 34 4.48 -11.47 -6.86
C GLN A 34 3.33 -12.19 -7.60
N GLU A 35 3.55 -13.40 -8.10
CA GLU A 35 2.50 -14.22 -8.73
C GLU A 35 1.32 -14.44 -7.76
N SER A 36 1.62 -14.83 -6.52
CA SER A 36 0.60 -15.00 -5.48
C SER A 36 -0.14 -13.70 -5.16
N TRP A 37 0.59 -12.58 -5.13
CA TRP A 37 0.03 -11.24 -4.91
C TRP A 37 -0.93 -10.81 -6.03
N GLU A 38 -0.57 -11.09 -7.28
CA GLU A 38 -1.39 -10.76 -8.45
C GLU A 38 -2.70 -11.55 -8.49
N GLN A 39 -2.71 -12.78 -7.95
CA GLN A 39 -3.91 -13.62 -7.82
C GLN A 39 -4.88 -13.13 -6.72
N GLN A 40 -4.48 -12.20 -5.85
CA GLN A 40 -5.36 -11.67 -4.79
C GLN A 40 -6.30 -10.58 -5.33
N HIS A 41 -7.36 -11.00 -6.03
CA HIS A 41 -8.32 -10.08 -6.67
C HIS A 41 -9.12 -9.22 -5.68
N ASN A 42 -9.43 -9.76 -4.49
CA ASN A 42 -10.24 -9.07 -3.48
C ASN A 42 -9.41 -8.21 -2.51
N ASN A 43 -8.10 -8.12 -2.71
CA ASN A 43 -7.22 -7.37 -1.82
C ASN A 43 -7.19 -5.88 -2.18
N LYS A 44 -7.81 -5.05 -1.33
CA LYS A 44 -7.86 -3.59 -1.47
C LYS A 44 -6.47 -2.95 -1.55
N LEU A 45 -5.48 -3.51 -0.85
CA LEU A 45 -4.11 -2.99 -0.84
C LEU A 45 -3.45 -3.08 -2.21
N ARG A 46 -3.84 -4.03 -3.07
CA ARG A 46 -3.26 -4.23 -4.41
C ARG A 46 -3.47 -3.02 -5.33
N LEU A 47 -4.57 -2.29 -5.15
CA LEU A 47 -4.85 -1.05 -5.90
C LEU A 47 -3.83 0.06 -5.60
N VAL A 48 -3.27 0.04 -4.40
CA VAL A 48 -2.30 1.04 -3.92
C VAL A 48 -0.86 0.55 -4.11
N LYS A 49 -0.63 -0.74 -3.86
CA LYS A 49 0.67 -1.42 -3.91
C LYS A 49 0.58 -2.63 -4.86
N PRO A 50 0.83 -2.43 -6.17
CA PRO A 50 0.75 -3.52 -7.15
C PRO A 50 1.95 -4.48 -7.08
N ARG A 51 3.09 -4.03 -6.54
CA ARG A 51 4.31 -4.85 -6.38
C ARG A 51 4.45 -5.33 -4.94
N ALA A 52 4.61 -6.64 -4.77
CA ALA A 52 4.97 -7.26 -3.50
C ALA A 52 6.42 -6.87 -3.12
N GLY A 53 6.66 -6.70 -1.82
CA GLY A 53 7.98 -6.28 -1.32
C GLY A 53 7.92 -5.24 -0.21
N GLN A 54 9.10 -4.81 0.23
CA GLN A 54 9.27 -3.83 1.29
C GLN A 54 8.56 -2.51 0.95
N CYS A 55 7.93 -1.87 1.93
CA CYS A 55 7.50 -0.48 1.80
C CYS A 55 8.75 0.41 1.95
N THR A 56 9.01 1.27 0.96
CA THR A 56 10.17 2.18 0.95
C THR A 56 9.91 3.50 1.69
N GLN A 57 8.66 3.75 2.09
CA GLN A 57 8.26 4.99 2.76
C GLN A 57 8.74 5.02 4.21
N SER A 58 9.41 6.11 4.57
CA SER A 58 9.70 6.46 5.96
C SER A 58 8.80 7.60 6.41
N PHE A 59 8.23 7.50 7.61
CA PHE A 59 7.35 8.50 8.20
C PHE A 59 8.04 9.20 9.37
N PRO A 60 7.77 10.51 9.59
CA PRO A 60 8.44 11.26 10.65
C PRO A 60 7.93 10.89 12.05
N ASN A 61 6.76 10.23 12.15
CA ASN A 61 6.23 9.72 13.42
C ASN A 61 5.30 8.53 13.19
N ARG A 62 5.11 7.76 14.27
CA ARG A 62 4.24 6.57 14.29
C ARG A 62 2.79 6.88 13.90
N LEU A 63 2.28 8.06 14.25
CA LEU A 63 0.91 8.44 13.92
C LEU A 63 0.69 8.48 12.40
N ARG A 64 1.61 9.09 11.65
CA ARG A 64 1.50 9.17 10.18
C ARG A 64 1.67 7.82 9.51
N GLU A 65 2.55 6.98 10.05
CA GLU A 65 2.72 5.60 9.58
C GLU A 65 1.44 4.78 9.75
N VAL A 66 0.82 4.85 10.93
CA VAL A 66 -0.45 4.17 11.22
C VAL A 66 -1.56 4.70 10.31
N LEU A 67 -1.68 6.01 10.14
CA LEU A 67 -2.68 6.60 9.25
C LEU A 67 -2.47 6.18 7.80
N SER A 68 -1.24 6.23 7.29
CA SER A 68 -0.93 5.76 5.93
C SER A 68 -1.33 4.30 5.75
N SER A 69 -0.97 3.45 6.71
CA SER A 69 -1.31 2.03 6.69
C SER A 69 -2.82 1.81 6.66
N ARG A 70 -3.58 2.48 7.55
CA ARG A 70 -5.05 2.42 7.59
C ARG A 70 -5.69 2.89 6.29
N LEU A 71 -5.20 3.99 5.71
CA LEU A 71 -5.67 4.53 4.44
C LEU A 71 -5.46 3.54 3.29
N LYS A 72 -4.28 2.93 3.21
CA LYS A 72 -3.91 1.94 2.19
C LYS A 72 -4.87 0.74 2.15
N ILE A 73 -5.29 0.25 3.31
CA ILE A 73 -6.22 -0.88 3.42
C ILE A 73 -7.70 -0.45 3.48
N GLY A 74 -7.97 0.86 3.62
CA GLY A 74 -9.32 1.40 3.76
C GLY A 74 -9.97 1.23 5.14
N HIS A 75 -9.17 0.95 6.17
CA HIS A 75 -9.63 0.73 7.55
C HIS A 75 -9.74 2.03 8.34
N THR A 76 -10.80 2.80 8.06
CA THR A 76 -11.19 3.99 8.82
C THR A 76 -12.47 3.71 9.61
N PHE A 77 -12.69 4.42 10.72
CA PHE A 77 -13.89 4.22 11.55
C PHE A 77 -15.18 4.39 10.75
N LEU A 78 -15.31 5.46 9.93
CA LEU A 78 -16.50 5.65 9.06
C LEU A 78 -16.79 4.44 8.18
N MET A 79 -15.76 3.82 7.63
CA MET A 79 -15.90 2.78 6.62
C MET A 79 -15.96 1.37 7.20
N HIS A 80 -15.73 1.20 8.49
CA HIS A 80 -15.79 -0.11 9.14
C HIS A 80 -16.84 -0.19 10.24
N LYS A 81 -17.39 0.94 10.69
CA LYS A 81 -18.46 0.98 11.69
C LYS A 81 -19.65 0.08 11.27
N PHE A 82 -20.06 0.12 10.01
CA PHE A 82 -21.19 -0.68 9.53
C PHE A 82 -20.96 -2.19 9.70
N LEU A 83 -19.73 -2.68 9.53
CA LEU A 83 -19.39 -4.09 9.74
C LEU A 83 -19.53 -4.51 11.21
N LEU A 84 -19.22 -3.59 12.14
CA LEU A 84 -19.35 -3.86 13.57
C LEU A 84 -20.81 -3.87 14.03
N HIS A 85 -21.68 -3.11 13.37
CA HIS A 85 -23.10 -3.00 13.70
C HIS A 85 -24.02 -3.81 12.79
N TRP A 86 -23.46 -4.54 11.82
CA TRP A 86 -24.22 -5.28 10.79
C TRP A 86 -25.19 -4.38 10.02
N GLU A 87 -24.79 -3.14 9.79
CA GLU A 87 -25.53 -2.14 9.03
C GLU A 87 -25.10 -2.17 7.55
N GLU A 88 -25.87 -1.51 6.70
CA GLU A 88 -25.49 -1.29 5.29
C GLU A 88 -24.26 -0.38 5.17
N PRO A 89 -23.43 -0.54 4.12
CA PRO A 89 -22.31 0.34 3.86
C PRO A 89 -22.76 1.81 3.79
N PRO A 90 -22.05 2.73 4.46
CA PRO A 90 -22.46 4.13 4.48
C PRO A 90 -22.32 4.74 3.09
N GLU A 91 -23.26 5.61 2.72
CA GLU A 91 -23.23 6.37 1.48
C GLU A 91 -22.71 7.80 1.71
N CYS A 92 -22.09 8.37 0.67
CA CYS A 92 -21.76 9.78 0.65
C CYS A 92 -23.04 10.62 0.69
N ALA A 93 -23.16 11.50 1.68
CA ALA A 93 -24.31 12.39 1.80
C ALA A 93 -24.53 13.28 0.56
N HIS A 94 -23.46 13.64 -0.15
CA HIS A 94 -23.49 14.54 -1.30
C HIS A 94 -23.81 13.84 -2.63
N CYS A 95 -23.21 12.69 -2.91
CA CYS A 95 -23.32 12.04 -4.22
C CYS A 95 -23.94 10.63 -4.20
N LYS A 96 -24.33 10.13 -3.02
CA LYS A 96 -25.00 8.82 -2.83
C LYS A 96 -24.18 7.58 -3.23
N THR A 97 -22.93 7.75 -3.63
CA THR A 97 -22.01 6.63 -3.83
C THR A 97 -21.57 6.04 -2.49
N THR A 98 -21.33 4.73 -2.44
CA THR A 98 -20.75 4.05 -1.28
C THR A 98 -19.45 4.72 -0.82
N LEU A 99 -19.37 5.01 0.48
CA LEU A 99 -18.26 5.71 1.08
C LEU A 99 -17.03 4.79 1.19
N SER A 100 -15.90 5.23 0.65
CA SER A 100 -14.62 4.54 0.74
C SER A 100 -13.45 5.53 0.73
N VAL A 101 -12.25 5.10 1.14
CA VAL A 101 -11.05 5.97 1.11
C VAL A 101 -10.78 6.42 -0.32
N ILE A 102 -10.94 5.49 -1.26
CA ILE A 102 -10.82 5.77 -2.70
C ILE A 102 -11.85 6.82 -3.13
N HIS A 103 -13.10 6.67 -2.70
CA HIS A 103 -14.13 7.64 -3.03
C HIS A 103 -13.76 9.05 -2.55
N ILE A 104 -13.36 9.20 -1.29
CA ILE A 104 -12.98 10.51 -0.72
C ILE A 104 -11.75 11.10 -1.46
N LEU A 105 -10.70 10.30 -1.66
CA LEU A 105 -9.43 10.76 -2.23
C LEU A 105 -9.46 10.98 -3.74
N ILE A 106 -10.39 10.35 -4.48
CA ILE A 106 -10.31 10.27 -5.95
C ILE A 106 -11.60 10.71 -6.62
N THR A 107 -12.77 10.16 -6.24
CA THR A 107 -13.97 10.28 -7.08
C THR A 107 -15.05 11.21 -6.53
N CYS A 108 -15.04 11.54 -5.24
CA CYS A 108 -16.10 12.33 -4.60
C CYS A 108 -16.11 13.77 -5.12
N PRO A 109 -17.21 14.26 -5.75
CA PRO A 109 -17.28 15.61 -6.29
C PRO A 109 -17.14 16.71 -5.22
N LEU A 110 -17.62 16.43 -4.00
CA LEU A 110 -17.55 17.35 -2.85
C LEU A 110 -16.10 17.81 -2.55
N HIS A 111 -15.11 16.95 -2.82
CA HIS A 111 -13.72 17.21 -2.49
C HIS A 111 -12.87 17.65 -3.69
N GLU A 112 -13.48 17.96 -4.84
CA GLU A 112 -12.74 18.33 -6.05
C GLU A 112 -11.82 19.54 -5.85
N ASN A 113 -12.36 20.64 -5.29
CA ASN A 113 -11.56 21.83 -5.00
C ASN A 113 -10.39 21.54 -4.04
N HIS A 114 -10.60 20.69 -3.04
CA HIS A 114 -9.56 20.27 -2.11
C HIS A 114 -8.48 19.44 -2.83
N ARG A 115 -8.87 18.54 -3.74
CA ARG A 115 -7.91 17.78 -4.56
C ARG A 115 -7.08 18.69 -5.45
N GLN A 116 -7.71 19.66 -6.12
CA GLN A 116 -6.99 20.61 -6.97
C GLN A 116 -5.96 21.41 -6.18
N HIS A 117 -6.28 21.78 -4.93
CA HIS A 117 -5.36 22.50 -4.05
C HIS A 117 -4.22 21.60 -3.53
N HIS A 118 -4.52 20.45 -2.94
CA HIS A 118 -3.52 19.61 -2.27
C HIS A 118 -2.76 18.67 -3.20
N PHE A 119 -3.39 18.26 -4.31
CA PHE A 119 -2.83 17.35 -5.31
C PHE A 119 -2.52 18.08 -6.62
N ALA A 120 -2.18 19.37 -6.54
CA ALA A 120 -1.96 20.25 -7.68
C ALA A 120 -1.02 19.66 -8.75
N ALA A 121 -0.02 18.86 -8.36
CA ALA A 121 0.87 18.20 -9.31
C ALA A 121 0.13 17.26 -10.27
N LEU A 122 -0.89 16.54 -9.82
CA LEU A 122 -1.70 15.66 -10.68
C LEU A 122 -2.46 16.47 -11.73
N TYR A 123 -3.05 17.59 -11.34
CA TYR A 123 -3.79 18.47 -12.24
C TYR A 123 -2.88 19.23 -13.20
N LYS A 124 -1.73 19.71 -12.71
CA LYS A 124 -0.73 20.41 -13.51
C LYS A 124 -0.22 19.56 -14.67
N TYR A 125 -0.03 18.26 -14.44
CA TYR A 125 0.46 17.32 -15.44
C TYR A 125 -0.66 16.50 -16.11
N ALA A 126 -1.93 16.84 -15.87
CA ALA A 126 -3.11 16.12 -16.37
C ALA A 126 -3.02 14.59 -16.13
N LEU A 127 -2.49 14.19 -14.98
CA LEU A 127 -2.34 12.80 -14.61
C LEU A 127 -3.66 12.24 -14.07
N PRO A 128 -3.95 10.95 -14.34
CA PRO A 128 -5.14 10.31 -13.79
C PRO A 128 -5.05 10.26 -12.26
N LEU A 129 -6.13 10.61 -11.58
CA LEU A 129 -6.24 10.43 -10.13
C LEU A 129 -6.26 8.93 -9.82
N HIS A 130 -5.13 8.40 -9.33
CA HIS A 130 -4.95 6.99 -9.04
C HIS A 130 -4.43 6.78 -7.60
N PRO A 131 -4.91 5.78 -6.84
CA PRO A 131 -4.53 5.59 -5.44
C PRO A 131 -3.02 5.42 -5.23
N ALA A 132 -2.34 4.72 -6.14
CA ALA A 132 -0.89 4.51 -6.07
C ALA A 132 -0.10 5.84 -6.11
N LEU A 133 -0.61 6.89 -6.75
CA LEU A 133 0.07 8.20 -6.81
C LEU A 133 -0.04 8.99 -5.50
N LEU A 134 -0.98 8.61 -4.62
CA LEU A 134 -1.24 9.25 -3.33
C LEU A 134 -0.71 8.43 -2.16
N LEU A 135 -0.92 7.11 -2.22
CA LEU A 135 -0.71 6.18 -1.12
C LEU A 135 0.24 5.04 -1.48
N GLY A 136 0.78 4.96 -2.71
CA GLY A 136 1.68 3.88 -3.13
C GLY A 136 3.04 3.94 -2.39
N ASP A 137 3.94 3.00 -2.71
CA ASP A 137 5.29 3.01 -2.12
C ASP A 137 6.12 4.22 -2.59
N GLU A 138 5.96 4.60 -3.87
CA GLU A 138 6.61 5.77 -4.48
C GLU A 138 5.53 6.74 -4.99
N PRO A 139 4.83 7.46 -4.08
CA PRO A 139 3.75 8.33 -4.47
C PRO A 139 4.31 9.61 -5.07
N LEU A 140 3.68 10.09 -6.14
CA LEU A 140 4.00 11.39 -6.71
C LEU A 140 3.60 12.52 -5.76
N ILE A 141 2.52 12.33 -5.00
CA ILE A 141 2.06 13.26 -3.99
C ILE A 141 2.62 12.87 -2.63
N PRO A 142 3.39 13.76 -1.96
CA PRO A 142 3.88 13.48 -0.62
C PRO A 142 2.74 13.22 0.36
N PHE A 143 2.91 12.25 1.26
CA PHE A 143 1.89 11.92 2.27
C PHE A 143 1.48 13.12 3.14
N LYS A 144 2.37 14.10 3.33
CA LYS A 144 2.04 15.37 4.01
C LYS A 144 0.88 16.12 3.35
N SER A 145 0.80 16.10 2.02
CA SER A 145 -0.29 16.74 1.27
C SER A 145 -1.60 15.97 1.41
N VAL A 146 -1.54 14.63 1.39
CA VAL A 146 -2.71 13.76 1.67
C VAL A 146 -3.21 13.99 3.09
N PHE A 147 -2.32 14.08 4.07
CA PHE A 147 -2.68 14.37 5.45
C PHE A 147 -3.33 15.75 5.60
N LYS A 148 -2.80 16.78 4.94
CA LYS A 148 -3.41 18.12 4.95
C LYS A 148 -4.79 18.13 4.29
N PHE A 149 -4.94 17.45 3.15
CA PHE A 149 -6.24 17.25 2.51
C PHE A 149 -7.26 16.65 3.49
N LEU A 150 -6.90 15.60 4.22
CA LEU A 150 -7.81 14.93 5.16
C LEU A 150 -8.17 15.79 6.38
N LEU A 151 -7.29 16.71 6.78
CA LEU A 151 -7.58 17.71 7.81
C LEU A 151 -8.58 18.75 7.29
N ASP A 152 -8.31 19.31 6.12
CA ASP A 152 -9.08 20.42 5.55
C ASP A 152 -10.49 19.96 5.11
N THR A 153 -10.64 18.69 4.69
CA THR A 153 -11.96 18.09 4.40
C THR A 153 -12.73 17.65 5.65
N GLY A 154 -12.11 17.69 6.84
CA GLY A 154 -12.71 17.23 8.09
C GLY A 154 -12.85 15.70 8.24
N CYS A 155 -12.36 14.92 7.27
CA CYS A 155 -12.46 13.46 7.29
C CYS A 155 -11.67 12.81 8.44
N MET A 156 -10.66 13.52 8.98
CA MET A 156 -9.85 13.05 10.12
C MET A 156 -10.64 12.83 11.41
N LYS A 157 -11.78 13.51 11.63
CA LYS A 157 -12.59 13.35 12.85
C LYS A 157 -13.16 11.94 13.01
N HIS A 158 -13.10 11.15 11.94
CA HIS A 158 -13.74 9.85 11.87
C HIS A 158 -12.79 8.75 11.32
N MET A 159 -11.47 8.93 11.46
CA MET A 159 -10.41 7.99 11.03
C MET A 159 -9.70 7.31 12.21
#